data_AF-A0A9E5R3W5-F1
#
_entry.id   AF-A0A9E5R3W5-F1
#
_cell.length_a   1.000
_cell.length_b   1.000
_cell.length_c   1.000
_cell.angle_alpha   90.00
_cell.angle_beta   90.00
_cell.angle_gamma   90.00
#
_symmetry.space_group_name_H-M   'P 1'
#
loop_
_entity.id
_entity.type
_entity.pdbx_description
1 polymer ?
#
loop_
_entity_poly.entity_id
_entity_poly.type
_entity_poly.pdbx_seq_one_letter_code
_entity_poly.pdbx_strand_id
1 'polypeptide(L)'
;MPAVILNPGIILGPGDLNLISGTIIIELVKGTLRTLPLQGGSAYIDVRDVAAAHLAAAERGHSGQRYIWGAQPQPPRRDPYSG
;
A
#
# COMPACT_ATOMS: atom_id res chain seq x y z
N MET A 1 -16.25 -9.64 -20.85
CA MET A 1 -15.73 -10.80 -20.09
C MET A 1 -15.89 -10.49 -18.61
N PRO A 2 -16.20 -11.49 -17.76
CA PRO A 2 -16.31 -11.26 -16.32
C PRO A 2 -14.93 -10.94 -15.72
N ALA A 3 -14.86 -9.92 -14.86
CA ALA A 3 -13.61 -9.45 -14.25
C ALA A 3 -13.84 -8.97 -12.81
N VAL A 4 -12.86 -9.22 -11.95
CA VAL A 4 -12.82 -8.75 -10.56
C VAL A 4 -11.68 -7.74 -10.42
N ILE A 5 -11.94 -6.63 -9.74
CA ILE A 5 -10.98 -5.52 -9.61
C ILE A 5 -10.52 -5.42 -8.15
N LEU A 6 -9.20 -5.39 -7.94
CA LEU A 6 -8.58 -5.13 -6.64
C LEU A 6 -7.89 -3.76 -6.66
N ASN A 7 -8.09 -2.98 -5.60
CA ASN A 7 -7.46 -1.67 -5.42
C ASN A 7 -6.58 -1.71 -4.15
N PRO A 8 -5.31 -2.17 -4.26
CA PRO A 8 -4.40 -2.18 -3.13
C PRO A 8 -3.87 -0.77 -2.81
N GLY A 9 -3.42 -0.58 -1.57
CA GLY A 9 -2.62 0.59 -1.16
C GLY A 9 -1.17 0.51 -1.66
N ILE A 10 -0.24 1.19 -0.98
CA ILE A 10 1.20 1.08 -1.27
C ILE A 10 1.67 -0.34 -0.91
N ILE A 11 2.07 -1.12 -1.92
CA ILE A 11 2.54 -2.49 -1.74
C ILE A 11 4.01 -2.45 -1.33
N LEU A 12 4.36 -3.09 -0.23
CA LEU A 12 5.74 -3.23 0.27
C LEU A 12 6.10 -4.71 0.40
N GLY A 13 7.34 -5.05 0.15
CA GLY A 13 7.82 -6.41 0.38
C GLY A 13 9.00 -6.81 -0.51
N PRO A 14 9.49 -8.04 -0.34
CA PRO A 14 10.57 -8.57 -1.16
C PRO A 14 10.15 -8.68 -2.64
N GLY A 15 11.11 -8.56 -3.54
CA GLY A 15 10.88 -8.68 -4.98
C GLY A 15 10.44 -7.40 -5.68
N ASP A 16 10.53 -6.23 -5.02
CA ASP A 16 10.39 -4.93 -5.69
C ASP A 16 11.63 -4.61 -6.55
N LEU A 17 11.73 -5.29 -7.69
CA LEU A 17 12.87 -5.22 -8.61
C LEU A 17 13.10 -3.83 -9.19
N ASN A 18 12.02 -3.07 -9.36
CA ASN A 18 12.04 -1.74 -9.96
C ASN A 18 12.07 -0.62 -8.90
N LEU A 19 12.17 -0.97 -7.61
CA LEU A 19 12.19 -0.05 -6.48
C LEU A 19 11.00 0.96 -6.49
N ILE A 20 9.82 0.50 -6.93
CA ILE A 20 8.63 1.34 -7.09
C ILE A 20 8.22 1.92 -5.72
N SER A 21 8.19 1.09 -4.69
CA SER A 21 7.84 1.49 -3.31
C SER A 21 8.98 1.25 -2.32
N GLY A 22 9.90 0.34 -2.63
CA GLY A 22 11.08 0.01 -1.85
C GLY A 22 12.05 1.19 -1.69
N THR A 23 12.04 2.15 -2.63
CA THR A 23 12.82 3.40 -2.49
C THR A 23 12.46 4.13 -1.20
N ILE A 24 11.19 4.13 -0.77
CA ILE A 24 10.75 4.76 0.48
C ILE A 24 11.48 4.14 1.69
N ILE A 25 11.58 2.81 1.71
CA ILE A 25 12.26 2.09 2.80
C ILE A 25 13.77 2.37 2.77
N ILE A 26 14.38 2.35 1.59
CA ILE A 26 15.82 2.61 1.41
C ILE A 26 16.17 4.01 1.90
N GLU A 27 15.41 5.03 1.47
CA GLU A 27 15.66 6.42 1.85
C GLU A 27 15.39 6.67 3.34
N LEU A 28 14.38 6.01 3.92
CA LEU A 28 14.09 6.08 5.35
C LEU A 28 15.26 5.52 6.18
N VAL A 29 15.75 4.33 5.81
CA VAL A 29 16.89 3.67 6.50
C VAL A 29 18.18 4.49 6.34
N LYS A 30 18.39 5.11 5.17
CA LYS A 30 19.55 5.98 4.92
C LYS A 30 19.43 7.38 5.54
N GLY A 31 18.27 7.73 6.10
CA GLY A 31 17.99 9.08 6.60
C GLY A 31 17.98 10.16 5.51
N THR A 32 17.87 9.78 4.24
CA THR A 32 17.85 10.69 3.09
C THR A 32 16.44 11.10 2.69
N LEU A 33 15.43 10.45 3.26
CA LEU A 33 14.03 10.79 3.05
C LEU A 33 13.74 12.18 3.63
N ARG A 34 13.77 13.22 2.77
CA ARG A 34 13.65 14.62 3.20
C ARG A 34 12.22 14.98 3.60
N THR A 35 11.23 14.49 2.86
CA THR A 35 9.81 14.64 3.15
C THR A 35 9.03 13.48 2.52
N LEU A 36 8.39 12.66 3.34
CA LEU A 36 7.21 11.93 2.87
C LEU A 36 6.03 12.91 3.03
N PRO A 37 5.15 13.10 2.05
CA PRO A 37 3.91 13.85 2.29
C PRO A 37 3.04 13.05 3.27
N LEU A 38 3.32 13.21 4.57
CA LEU A 38 2.57 12.65 5.70
C LEU A 38 1.29 13.46 5.96
N GLN A 39 1.05 14.51 5.17
CA GLN A 39 -0.19 15.28 5.15
C GLN A 39 -1.27 14.46 4.41
N GLY A 40 -1.57 13.29 4.95
CA GLY A 40 -2.41 12.26 4.37
C GLY A 40 -2.08 10.92 4.99
N GLY A 41 -3.09 10.13 5.36
CA GLY A 41 -2.85 8.76 5.79
C GLY A 41 -2.50 7.88 4.60
N SER A 42 -1.40 7.14 4.69
CA SER A 42 -1.05 6.13 3.70
C SER A 42 -1.46 4.74 4.21
N ALA A 43 -2.09 3.96 3.34
CA ALA A 43 -2.32 2.54 3.55
C ALA A 43 -1.17 1.77 2.91
N TYR A 44 -0.44 0.99 3.73
CA TYR A 44 0.60 0.08 3.27
C TYR A 44 0.09 -1.35 3.34
N ILE A 45 0.60 -2.22 2.48
CA ILE A 45 0.26 -3.62 2.49
C ILE A 45 1.42 -4.50 2.06
N ASP A 46 1.58 -5.66 2.69
CA ASP A 46 2.59 -6.65 2.30
C ASP A 46 2.24 -7.29 0.94
N VAL A 47 3.25 -7.44 0.07
CA VAL A 47 3.09 -8.09 -1.24
C VAL A 47 2.50 -9.50 -1.17
N ARG A 48 2.76 -10.24 -0.09
CA ARG A 48 2.22 -11.59 0.14
C ARG A 48 0.72 -11.55 0.41
N ASP A 49 0.25 -10.54 1.14
CA ASP A 49 -1.18 -10.35 1.40
C ASP A 49 -1.92 -9.93 0.12
N VAL A 50 -1.28 -9.11 -0.71
CA VAL A 50 -1.82 -8.76 -2.03
C VAL A 50 -1.95 -10.00 -2.91
N ALA A 51 -0.92 -10.87 -2.95
CA ALA A 51 -0.97 -12.11 -3.72
C ALA A 51 -2.10 -13.05 -3.24
N ALA A 52 -2.24 -13.22 -1.93
CA ALA A 52 -3.32 -14.00 -1.34
C ALA A 52 -4.71 -13.42 -1.69
N ALA A 53 -4.86 -12.09 -1.68
CA ALA A 53 -6.09 -11.42 -2.06
C ALA A 53 -6.45 -11.63 -3.54
N HIS A 54 -5.46 -11.59 -4.45
CA HIS A 54 -5.68 -11.87 -5.87
C HIS A 54 -6.15 -13.30 -6.10
N LEU A 55 -5.55 -14.28 -5.42
CA LEU A 55 -5.99 -15.68 -5.47
C LEU A 55 -7.44 -15.82 -4.99
N ALA A 56 -7.77 -15.25 -3.82
CA ALA A 56 -9.12 -15.31 -3.28
C ALA A 56 -10.15 -14.62 -4.20
N ALA A 57 -9.78 -13.50 -4.81
CA ALA A 57 -10.62 -12.77 -5.77
C ALA A 57 -10.85 -13.55 -7.07
N ALA A 58 -9.84 -14.28 -7.55
CA ALA A 58 -9.98 -15.15 -8.71
C ALA A 58 -10.93 -16.33 -8.45
N GLU A 59 -10.88 -16.90 -7.23
CA GLU A 59 -11.72 -18.04 -6.85
C GLU A 59 -13.16 -17.65 -6.49
N ARG A 60 -13.35 -16.52 -5.80
CA ARG A 60 -14.62 -16.18 -5.11
C ARG A 60 -15.15 -14.78 -5.42
N GLY A 61 -14.41 -14.01 -6.22
CA GLY A 61 -14.79 -12.65 -6.55
C GLY A 61 -15.99 -12.59 -7.47
N HIS A 62 -16.82 -11.58 -7.29
CA HIS A 62 -18.00 -11.37 -8.12
C HIS A 62 -17.66 -10.41 -9.26
N SER A 63 -17.98 -10.80 -10.48
CA SER A 63 -17.72 -9.98 -11.66
C SER A 63 -18.35 -8.58 -11.52
N GLY A 64 -17.58 -7.54 -11.81
CA GLY A 64 -18.01 -6.14 -11.72
C GLY A 64 -17.89 -5.51 -10.33
N GLN A 65 -17.44 -6.25 -9.31
CA GLN A 65 -17.18 -5.70 -7.98
C GLN A 65 -15.74 -5.18 -7.83
N ARG A 66 -15.56 -4.25 -6.88
CA ARG A 66 -14.27 -3.66 -6.50
C ARG A 66 -14.02 -3.94 -5.03
N TYR A 67 -12.86 -4.51 -4.70
CA TYR A 67 -12.46 -4.74 -3.32
C TYR A 67 -11.28 -3.83 -2.97
N ILE A 68 -11.42 -3.05 -1.89
CA ILE A 68 -10.32 -2.28 -1.31
C ILE A 68 -9.57 -3.23 -0.38
N TRP A 69 -8.26 -3.32 -0.56
CA TRP A 69 -7.44 -4.26 0.21
C TRP A 69 -6.15 -3.56 0.66
N GLY A 70 -6.08 -3.22 1.95
CA GLY A 70 -4.97 -2.48 2.54
C GLY A 70 -5.12 -2.36 4.05
N ALA A 71 -4.03 -2.13 4.76
CA ALA A 71 -4.09 -1.80 6.18
C ALA A 71 -4.86 -0.48 6.39
N GLN A 72 -5.45 -0.29 7.57
CA GLN A 72 -6.11 0.97 7.92
C GLN A 72 -5.13 2.14 7.71
N PRO A 73 -5.52 3.21 6.98
CA PRO A 73 -4.66 4.37 6.79
C PRO A 73 -4.22 4.92 8.14
N GLN A 74 -2.92 5.12 8.34
CA GLN A 74 -2.41 5.79 9.53
C GLN A 74 -3.00 7.22 9.55
N PRO A 75 -3.71 7.66 10.60
CA PRO A 75 -4.18 9.03 10.65
C PRO A 75 -2.98 10.00 10.60
N PRO A 76 -3.15 11.21 10.04
CA PRO A 76 -2.07 12.19 9.96
C PRO A 76 -1.49 12.42 11.36
N ARG A 77 -0.16 12.33 11.49
CA ARG A 77 0.51 12.70 12.74
C ARG A 77 0.27 14.18 12.97
N ARG A 78 -0.27 14.55 14.14
CA ARG A 78 -0.33 15.95 14.57
C ARG A 78 1.10 16.47 14.65
N ASP A 79 1.33 17.62 14.03
CA ASP A 79 2.58 18.35 14.20
C ASP A 79 2.71 18.78 15.67
N PRO A 80 3.75 18.32 16.40
CA PRO A 80 3.96 18.71 17.80
C PRO A 80 4.31 20.20 17.97
N TYR A 81 4.54 20.95 16.88
CA TYR A 81 4.90 22.37 16.90
C TYR A 81 3.79 23.30 16.38
N SER A 82 2.63 22.78 16.01
CA SER A 82 1.47 23.61 15.67
C SER A 82 0.74 24.04 16.96
N GLY A 83 1.22 25.13 17.57
CA GLY A 83 0.60 25.87 18.66
C GLY A 83 0.45 27.34 18.31
#